data_AF-B3V7E3-F1
#
_entry.id   AF-B3V7E3-F1
#
_cell.length_a   1.000
_cell.length_b   1.000
_cell.length_c   1.000
_cell.angle_alpha   90.00
_cell.angle_beta   90.00
_cell.angle_gamma   90.00
#
_symmetry.space_group_name_H-M   'P 1'
#
loop_
_entity.id
_entity.type
_entity.pdbx_description
1 polymer ?
#
loop_
_entity_poly.entity_id
_entity_poly.type
_entity_poly.pdbx_seq_one_letter_code
_entity_poly.pdbx_strand_id
1 'polypeptide(L)'
;FVDGPIHHKALLISVTVCSLLLVLIILFCYFRYKRQEARPRYSIGLEQDETYIPPGESLRDLIEQSQSSGSGSGLPLLVQRTIAKQIQMVKQIGKGRYGEVWMGKWRGEKVAVKVFFTTEEASWFRETEIYQTVLMRHENIL
;
A
#
# COMPACT_ATOMS: atom_id res chain seq x y z
N PHE A 1 -48.77 -3.76 45.78
CA PHE A 1 -47.73 -2.75 46.08
C PHE A 1 -46.31 -3.35 46.03
N VAL A 2 -46.05 -4.34 45.15
CA VAL A 2 -44.80 -5.12 45.13
C VAL A 2 -44.05 -4.98 43.78
N ASP A 3 -44.61 -4.26 42.81
CA ASP A 3 -44.06 -4.20 41.44
C ASP A 3 -42.93 -3.18 41.25
N GLY A 4 -42.86 -2.15 42.12
CA GLY A 4 -41.84 -1.10 42.08
C GLY A 4 -40.36 -1.57 42.08
N PRO A 5 -39.94 -2.51 42.95
CA PRO A 5 -38.54 -2.95 42.97
C PRO A 5 -38.14 -3.76 41.73
N ILE A 6 -39.07 -4.51 41.12
CA ILE A 6 -38.76 -5.38 39.97
C ILE A 6 -38.50 -4.55 38.72
N HIS A 7 -39.33 -3.53 38.45
CA HIS A 7 -39.13 -2.62 37.34
C HIS A 7 -37.81 -1.84 37.44
N HIS A 8 -37.45 -1.38 38.65
CA HIS A 8 -36.19 -0.70 38.86
C HIS A 8 -34.98 -1.62 38.58
N LYS A 9 -35.02 -2.87 39.06
CA LYS A 9 -33.94 -3.84 38.81
C LYS A 9 -33.82 -4.17 37.32
N ALA A 10 -34.93 -4.35 36.62
CA ALA A 10 -34.94 -4.59 35.17
C ALA A 10 -34.33 -3.41 34.38
N LEU A 11 -34.64 -2.19 34.77
CA LEU A 11 -34.11 -0.97 34.13
C LEU A 11 -32.59 -0.85 34.33
N LEU A 12 -32.09 -1.14 35.54
CA LEU A 12 -30.65 -1.15 35.82
C LEU A 12 -29.92 -2.20 34.98
N ILE A 13 -30.48 -3.41 34.88
CA ILE A 13 -29.88 -4.49 34.07
C ILE A 13 -29.84 -4.06 32.60
N SER A 14 -30.94 -3.54 32.06
CA SER A 14 -30.99 -3.07 30.66
C SER A 14 -29.96 -1.98 30.38
N VAL A 15 -29.84 -0.98 31.26
CA VAL A 15 -28.86 0.11 31.10
C VAL A 15 -27.42 -0.41 31.15
N THR A 16 -27.11 -1.33 32.08
CA THR A 16 -25.76 -1.92 32.16
C THR A 16 -25.42 -2.74 30.91
N VAL A 17 -26.36 -3.54 30.40
CA VAL A 17 -26.16 -4.34 29.18
C VAL A 17 -25.97 -3.42 27.97
N CYS A 18 -26.81 -2.40 27.80
CA CYS A 18 -26.68 -1.43 26.71
C CYS A 18 -25.34 -0.68 26.77
N SER A 19 -24.90 -0.27 27.97
CA SER A 19 -23.61 0.39 28.16
C SER A 19 -22.44 -0.54 27.79
N LEU A 20 -22.48 -1.81 28.20
CA LEU A 20 -21.44 -2.79 27.87
C LEU A 20 -21.36 -3.04 26.37
N LEU A 21 -22.51 -3.19 25.69
CA LEU A 21 -22.55 -3.36 24.24
C LEU A 21 -21.99 -2.14 23.50
N LEU A 22 -22.33 -0.93 23.93
CA LEU A 22 -21.77 0.30 23.35
C LEU A 22 -20.24 0.36 23.51
N VAL A 23 -19.72 0.03 24.69
CA VAL A 23 -18.26 -0.02 24.94
C VAL A 23 -17.59 -1.06 24.04
N LEU A 24 -18.17 -2.26 23.90
CA LEU A 24 -17.63 -3.30 23.01
C LEU A 24 -17.62 -2.86 21.53
N ILE A 25 -18.68 -2.18 21.07
CA ILE A 25 -18.74 -1.63 19.71
C ILE A 25 -17.67 -0.55 19.51
N ILE A 26 -17.51 0.37 20.45
CA ILE A 26 -16.47 1.42 20.38
C ILE A 26 -15.07 0.78 20.36
N LEU A 27 -14.81 -0.20 21.23
CA LEU A 27 -13.53 -0.93 21.25
C LEU A 27 -13.29 -1.68 19.95
N PHE A 28 -14.31 -2.31 19.38
CA PHE A 28 -14.21 -2.98 18.09
C PHE A 28 -13.94 -1.99 16.96
N CYS A 29 -14.66 -0.87 16.89
CA CYS A 29 -14.42 0.20 15.92
C CYS A 29 -13.01 0.79 16.06
N TYR A 30 -12.58 1.09 17.29
CA TYR A 30 -11.23 1.57 17.58
C TYR A 30 -10.17 0.54 17.20
N PHE A 31 -10.39 -0.74 17.52
CA PHE A 31 -9.46 -1.80 17.14
C PHE A 31 -9.41 -2.01 15.64
N ARG A 32 -10.54 -1.90 14.93
CA ARG A 32 -10.57 -1.96 13.46
C ARG A 32 -9.88 -0.75 12.83
N TYR A 33 -10.10 0.44 13.37
CA TYR A 33 -9.43 1.67 12.94
C TYR A 33 -7.92 1.58 13.18
N LYS A 34 -7.52 1.21 14.40
CA LYS A 34 -6.12 0.99 14.77
C LYS A 34 -5.49 -0.17 13.99
N ARG A 35 -6.23 -1.23 13.65
CA ARG A 35 -5.74 -2.33 12.81
C ARG A 35 -5.61 -1.92 11.34
N GLN A 36 -6.40 -0.95 10.87
CA GLN A 36 -6.16 -0.31 9.58
C GLN A 36 -4.90 0.55 9.61
N GLU A 37 -4.63 1.27 10.71
CA GLU A 37 -3.37 2.01 10.89
C GLU A 37 -2.16 1.11 11.19
N ALA A 38 -2.39 -0.08 11.76
CA ALA A 38 -1.38 -1.07 12.11
C ALA A 38 -1.15 -2.11 11.00
N ARG A 39 -1.73 -1.94 9.81
CA ARG A 39 -1.05 -2.41 8.60
C ARG A 39 0.25 -1.62 8.53
N PRO A 40 1.40 -2.30 8.53
CA PRO A 40 2.60 -1.83 9.21
C PRO A 40 2.95 -0.42 8.73
N ARG A 41 2.93 0.55 9.65
CA ARG A 41 3.83 1.70 9.59
C ARG A 41 5.25 1.16 9.63
N TYR A 42 5.72 0.63 8.50
CA TYR A 42 7.14 0.52 8.21
C TYR A 42 7.63 1.91 7.79
N SER A 43 7.43 2.88 8.68
CA SER A 43 7.77 4.29 8.48
C SER A 43 8.33 4.86 9.78
N ILE A 44 9.13 4.05 10.47
CA ILE A 44 10.03 4.49 11.54
C ILE A 44 11.42 4.06 11.06
N GLY A 45 12.19 4.99 10.49
CA GLY A 45 13.60 4.75 10.23
C GLY A 45 14.23 5.31 8.95
N LEU A 46 13.72 6.37 8.32
CA LEU A 46 14.44 7.06 7.23
C LEU A 46 14.62 8.55 7.53
N GLU A 47 15.21 8.84 8.69
CA GLU A 47 15.88 10.12 8.95
C GLU A 47 17.40 9.98 9.14
N GLN A 48 17.98 8.81 8.85
CA GLN A 48 19.41 8.62 9.07
C GLN A 48 19.94 7.59 8.09
N ASP A 49 20.33 8.03 6.89
CA ASP A 49 21.65 7.73 6.28
C ASP A 49 21.69 8.32 4.87
N GLU A 50 21.95 9.62 4.79
CA GLU A 50 22.52 10.28 3.60
C GLU A 50 23.99 9.83 3.50
N THR A 51 24.26 8.56 3.20
CA THR A 51 25.63 8.13 2.92
C THR A 51 25.68 7.01 1.90
N TYR A 52 26.29 7.33 0.75
CA TYR A 52 26.94 6.40 -0.17
C TYR A 52 26.06 5.60 -1.15
N ILE A 53 25.60 6.26 -2.21
CA ILE A 53 25.40 5.59 -3.51
C ILE A 53 26.26 6.34 -4.54
N PRO A 54 27.24 5.67 -5.20
CA PRO A 54 28.04 6.32 -6.24
C PRO A 54 27.14 6.78 -7.40
N PRO A 55 27.38 7.95 -8.00
CA PRO A 55 26.66 8.39 -9.18
C PRO A 55 27.11 7.51 -10.34
N GLY A 56 26.22 6.68 -10.86
CA GLY A 56 26.60 5.67 -11.86
C GLY A 56 25.60 5.49 -12.98
N GLU A 57 24.32 5.31 -12.68
CA GLU A 57 23.28 5.15 -13.70
C GLU A 57 21.96 5.62 -13.10
N SER A 58 21.37 6.67 -13.69
CA SER A 58 20.04 7.15 -13.31
C SER A 58 18.97 6.15 -13.78
N LEU A 59 17.77 6.19 -13.19
CA LEU A 59 16.66 5.36 -13.66
C LEU A 59 16.37 5.61 -15.14
N ARG A 60 16.56 6.85 -15.59
CA ARG A 60 16.42 7.25 -16.99
C ARG A 60 17.42 6.53 -17.88
N ASP A 61 18.69 6.49 -17.50
CA ASP A 61 19.75 5.84 -18.27
C ASP A 61 19.47 4.33 -18.43
N LEU A 62 18.99 3.66 -17.38
CA LEU A 62 18.60 2.24 -17.43
C LEU A 62 17.38 1.99 -18.32
N ILE A 63 16.41 2.91 -18.31
CA ILE A 63 15.25 2.86 -19.22
C ILE A 63 15.71 3.06 -20.67
N GLU A 64 16.54 4.06 -20.94
CA GLU A 64 17.07 4.38 -22.27
C GLU A 64 17.97 3.27 -22.83
N GLN A 65 18.84 2.69 -22.00
CA GLN A 65 19.69 1.56 -22.39
C GLN A 65 18.86 0.32 -22.75
N SER A 66 17.75 0.07 -22.03
CA SER A 66 16.79 -1.00 -22.38
C SER A 66 16.03 -0.73 -23.68
N GLN A 67 15.99 0.52 -24.15
CA GLN A 67 15.34 0.91 -25.41
C GLN A 67 16.29 0.77 -26.62
N SER A 68 17.60 1.00 -26.44
CA SER A 68 18.57 1.00 -27.56
C SER A 68 18.97 -0.40 -28.03
N SER A 69 18.78 -1.46 -27.24
CA SER A 69 18.89 -2.84 -27.72
C SER A 69 17.58 -3.25 -28.39
N GLY A 70 17.55 -3.20 -29.72
CA GLY A 70 16.37 -3.46 -30.56
C GLY A 70 15.61 -4.74 -30.17
N SER A 71 14.43 -4.54 -29.58
CA SER A 71 13.27 -5.45 -29.45
C SER A 71 12.23 -4.92 -28.44
N GLY A 72 12.42 -3.71 -27.89
CA GLY A 72 11.36 -2.84 -27.37
C GLY A 72 10.35 -3.49 -26.44
N SER A 73 10.65 -3.63 -25.15
CA SER A 73 9.61 -3.88 -24.12
C SER A 73 10.10 -3.60 -22.69
N GLY A 74 10.99 -2.62 -22.50
CA GLY A 74 11.35 -2.15 -21.15
C GLY A 74 12.31 -3.05 -20.41
N LEU A 75 12.42 -2.84 -19.09
CA LEU A 75 13.39 -3.53 -18.25
C LEU A 75 13.12 -5.05 -18.28
N PRO A 76 14.14 -5.90 -18.50
CA PRO A 76 13.97 -7.34 -18.57
C PRO A 76 13.30 -7.89 -17.31
N LEU A 77 12.51 -8.97 -17.41
CA LEU A 77 11.81 -9.60 -16.27
C LEU A 77 12.73 -9.88 -15.07
N LEU A 78 14.00 -10.26 -15.34
CA LEU A 78 15.01 -10.46 -14.31
C LEU A 78 15.34 -9.16 -13.57
N VAL A 79 15.43 -8.05 -14.31
CA VAL A 79 15.69 -6.71 -13.76
C VAL A 79 14.47 -6.19 -12.99
N GLN A 80 13.24 -6.41 -13.47
CA GLN A 80 12.03 -6.05 -12.71
C GLN A 80 11.94 -6.80 -11.37
N ARG A 81 12.29 -8.10 -11.37
CA ARG A 81 12.34 -8.93 -10.15
C ARG A 81 13.41 -8.44 -9.16
N THR A 82 14.54 -7.92 -9.62
CA THR A 82 15.58 -7.38 -8.73
C THR A 82 15.28 -5.96 -8.27
N ILE A 83 14.65 -5.13 -9.11
CA ILE A 83 14.19 -3.78 -8.75
C ILE A 83 13.23 -3.83 -7.58
N ALA A 84 12.24 -4.73 -7.61
CA ALA A 84 11.28 -4.89 -6.51
C ALA A 84 11.97 -5.13 -5.15
N LYS A 85 13.09 -5.86 -5.13
CA LYS A 85 13.87 -6.13 -3.91
C LYS A 85 14.69 -4.93 -3.42
N GLN A 86 15.01 -3.99 -4.31
CA GLN A 86 15.84 -2.83 -4.02
C GLN A 86 15.02 -1.57 -3.70
N ILE A 87 13.71 -1.57 -3.94
CA ILE A 87 12.85 -0.44 -3.64
C ILE A 87 12.60 -0.35 -2.13
N GLN A 88 12.87 0.81 -1.56
CA GLN A 88 12.49 1.15 -0.18
C GLN A 88 11.09 1.76 -0.19
N MET A 89 10.12 1.12 0.46
CA MET A 89 8.75 1.64 0.58
C MET A 89 8.72 2.77 1.61
N VAL A 90 8.26 3.97 1.22
CA VAL A 90 8.33 5.18 2.08
C VAL A 90 6.97 5.55 2.66
N LYS A 91 5.97 5.84 1.82
CA LYS A 91 4.62 6.21 2.28
C LYS A 91 3.55 5.70 1.34
N GLN A 92 2.38 5.33 1.88
CA GLN A 92 1.21 5.08 1.05
C GLN A 92 0.71 6.41 0.47
N ILE A 93 0.51 6.47 -0.85
CA ILE A 93 0.02 7.66 -1.56
C ILE A 93 -1.37 7.49 -2.15
N GLY A 94 -1.87 6.26 -2.25
CA GLY A 94 -3.21 6.00 -2.75
C GLY A 94 -3.71 4.60 -2.40
N LYS A 95 -5.04 4.45 -2.44
CA LYS A 95 -5.71 3.15 -2.33
C LYS A 95 -6.81 3.07 -3.37
N GLY A 96 -6.67 2.10 -4.27
CA GLY A 96 -7.67 1.79 -5.29
C GLY A 96 -8.46 0.54 -4.94
N ARG A 97 -9.40 0.17 -5.82
CA ARG A 97 -10.18 -1.07 -5.72
C ARG A 97 -9.30 -2.33 -5.77
N TYR A 98 -8.27 -2.29 -6.62
CA TYR A 98 -7.46 -3.46 -6.99
C TYR A 98 -6.10 -3.53 -6.29
N GLY A 99 -5.74 -2.51 -5.50
CA GLY A 99 -4.43 -2.43 -4.89
C GLY A 99 -4.14 -1.11 -4.19
N GLU A 100 -2.95 -1.03 -3.62
CA GLU A 100 -2.44 0.14 -2.92
C GLU A 100 -1.31 0.76 -3.72
N VAL A 101 -1.23 2.09 -3.74
CA VAL A 101 -0.13 2.82 -4.37
C VAL A 101 0.75 3.42 -3.28
N TRP A 102 2.04 3.15 -3.37
CA TRP A 102 3.06 3.59 -2.44
C TRP A 102 4.08 4.46 -3.16
N MET A 103 4.58 5.49 -2.48
CA MET A 103 5.82 6.15 -2.86
C MET A 103 6.97 5.32 -2.32
N GLY A 104 7.84 4.87 -3.22
CA GLY A 104 9.10 4.23 -2.89
C GLY A 104 10.30 5.13 -3.23
N LYS A 105 11.47 4.72 -2.76
CA LYS A 105 12.76 5.22 -3.22
C LYS A 105 13.53 4.07 -3.87
N TRP A 106 14.07 4.30 -5.06
CA TRP A 106 15.00 3.37 -5.71
C TRP A 106 16.22 4.16 -6.19
N ARG A 107 17.41 3.78 -5.70
CA ARG A 107 18.68 4.48 -5.98
C ARG A 107 18.61 6.01 -5.74
N GLY A 108 17.87 6.44 -4.71
CA GLY A 108 17.67 7.85 -4.37
C GLY A 108 16.52 8.55 -5.11
N GLU A 109 15.99 7.96 -6.18
CA GLU A 109 14.87 8.53 -6.94
C GLU A 109 13.51 8.12 -6.37
N LYS A 110 12.54 9.04 -6.40
CA LYS A 110 11.16 8.78 -5.98
C LYS A 110 10.42 8.03 -7.08
N VAL A 111 9.83 6.89 -6.72
CA VAL A 111 9.07 6.04 -7.64
C VAL A 111 7.67 5.75 -7.08
N ALA A 112 6.69 5.54 -7.96
CA ALA A 112 5.38 5.03 -7.57
C ALA A 112 5.36 3.51 -7.69
N VAL A 113 4.94 2.82 -6.63
CA VAL A 113 4.86 1.36 -6.55
C VAL A 113 3.41 0.97 -6.36
N LYS A 114 2.83 0.35 -7.39
CA LYS A 114 1.47 -0.18 -7.31
C LYS A 114 1.51 -1.65 -6.86
N VAL A 115 0.98 -1.90 -5.67
CA VAL A 115 0.96 -3.22 -5.02
C VAL A 115 -0.44 -3.82 -5.21
N PHE A 116 -0.51 -4.93 -5.92
CA PHE A 116 -1.74 -5.70 -6.11
C PHE A 116 -1.84 -6.81 -5.06
N PHE A 117 -3.07 -7.13 -4.65
CA PHE A 117 -3.31 -8.33 -3.86
C PHE A 117 -3.20 -9.56 -4.74
N THR A 118 -2.77 -10.70 -4.17
CA THR A 118 -2.63 -11.97 -4.92
C THR A 118 -3.94 -12.44 -5.56
N THR A 119 -5.09 -12.05 -4.99
CA THR A 119 -6.42 -12.31 -5.56
C THR A 119 -6.70 -11.53 -6.86
N GLU A 120 -5.93 -10.48 -7.14
CA GLU A 120 -6.07 -9.57 -8.28
C GLU A 120 -4.95 -9.79 -9.31
N GLU A 121 -4.35 -10.98 -9.37
CA GLU A 121 -3.26 -11.32 -10.30
C GLU A 121 -3.63 -11.09 -11.77
N ALA A 122 -4.88 -11.38 -12.16
CA ALA A 122 -5.37 -11.11 -13.51
C ALA A 122 -5.41 -9.61 -13.85
N SER A 123 -5.69 -8.77 -12.86
CA SER A 123 -5.66 -7.30 -13.00
C SER A 123 -4.21 -6.81 -13.15
N TRP A 124 -3.28 -7.35 -12.35
CA TRP A 124 -1.85 -7.07 -12.47
C TRP A 124 -1.28 -7.48 -13.82
N PHE A 125 -1.63 -8.68 -14.31
CA PHE A 125 -1.13 -9.21 -15.57
C PHE A 125 -1.57 -8.33 -16.75
N ARG A 126 -2.85 -7.98 -16.81
CA ARG A 126 -3.41 -7.11 -17.84
C ARG A 126 -2.76 -5.73 -17.84
N GLU A 127 -2.59 -5.13 -16.66
CA GLU A 127 -1.98 -3.81 -16.55
C GLU A 127 -0.51 -3.84 -16.98
N THR A 128 0.23 -4.87 -16.57
CA THR A 128 1.62 -5.10 -16.98
C THR A 128 1.74 -5.26 -18.50
N GLU A 129 0.84 -6.03 -19.12
CA GLU A 129 0.79 -6.23 -20.58
C GLU A 129 0.55 -4.92 -21.34
N ILE A 130 -0.39 -4.08 -20.86
CA ILE A 130 -0.69 -2.78 -21.47
C ILE A 130 0.52 -1.85 -21.41
N TYR A 131 1.18 -1.71 -20.24
CA TYR A 131 2.34 -0.83 -20.07
C TYR A 131 3.63 -1.37 -20.70
N GLN A 132 3.71 -2.68 -20.99
CA GLN A 132 4.85 -3.29 -21.68
C GLN A 132 4.70 -3.32 -23.20
N THR A 133 3.53 -2.98 -23.74
CA THR A 133 3.29 -2.94 -25.18
C THR A 133 4.15 -1.86 -25.85
N VAL A 134 4.76 -2.23 -26.98
CA VAL A 134 5.88 -1.53 -27.67
C VAL A 134 5.57 -0.07 -28.10
N LEU A 135 4.32 0.37 -28.05
CA LEU A 135 3.88 1.69 -28.53
C LEU A 135 3.15 2.54 -27.49
N MET A 136 3.05 2.09 -26.23
CA MET A 136 2.30 2.80 -25.19
C MET A 136 3.15 3.82 -24.40
N ARG A 137 4.45 3.93 -24.69
CA ARG A 137 5.35 4.88 -24.01
C ARG A 137 5.26 6.26 -24.66
N HIS A 138 4.64 7.20 -23.97
CA HIS A 138 4.45 8.58 -24.40
C HIS A 138 4.63 9.51 -23.19
N GLU A 139 5.07 10.75 -23.38
CA GLU A 139 5.28 11.73 -22.28
C GLU A 139 4.02 12.03 -21.44
N ASN A 140 2.84 11.74 -22.00
CA ASN A 140 1.52 11.94 -21.37
C ASN A 140 0.91 10.63 -20.83
N ILE A 141 1.63 9.51 -20.97
CA ILE A 141 1.24 8.21 -20.42
C ILE A 141 2.26 7.88 -19.32
N LEU A 142 1.76 7.56 -18.13
CA LEU A 142 2.58 7.18 -16.98
C LEU A 142 3.51 6.00 -17.29
#